data_AF-A0AAN7SCH7-F1
#
_entry.id   AF-A0AAN7SCH7-F1
#
_cell.length_a   1.000
_cell.length_b   1.000
_cell.length_c   1.000
_cell.angle_alpha   90.00
_cell.angle_beta   90.00
_cell.angle_gamma   90.00
#
_symmetry.space_group_name_H-M   'P 1'
#
loop_
_entity.id
_entity.type
_entity.pdbx_description
1 polymer ?
#
loop_
_entity_poly.entity_id
_entity_poly.type
_entity_poly.pdbx_seq_one_letter_code
_entity_poly.pdbx_strand_id
1 'polypeptide(L)'
;MNLEVGVLIAEDIERAVEMQLFRLERRHIRDASNPFEIPDTVFKSLYRIPKQLAINLIAELEVFMVETVRSTSVPNALKVLCALHFYAHGSYQKSVGQDFFLGLSQTTVSRCIESVSEIISGQLSRRYLKFPRGEDSQLTLKRRFMEKYHFPGVIGCIDCTHVAVIAPPLEHPQYPGYAYLNRKGYYSINVQIICDANLSILNCNAMYPGSTHDAAIWQMSTVQRYLRENHVRGTWLLGDSGYPLQPWLLTPIENAAEDSPEDEEMNMEDNGYDYPDIPNNADIQDGEILAAGRRARAQLIRNHFTR
;
A
#
# COMPACT_ATOMS: atom_id res chain seq x y z
N MET A 1 -20.51 33.55 43.35
CA MET A 1 -21.15 32.76 42.26
C MET A 1 -21.28 33.52 40.95
N ASN A 2 -21.91 34.70 40.86
CA ASN A 2 -22.11 35.36 39.54
C ASN A 2 -20.85 35.97 38.89
N LEU A 3 -19.83 36.36 39.68
CA LEU A 3 -18.58 36.93 39.14
C LEU A 3 -17.63 35.86 38.55
N GLU A 4 -17.50 34.69 39.18
CA GLU A 4 -16.67 33.59 38.65
C GLU A 4 -17.23 33.03 37.34
N VAL A 5 -18.55 32.91 37.22
CA VAL A 5 -19.20 32.48 35.98
C VAL A 5 -18.99 33.53 34.86
N GLY A 6 -19.00 34.82 35.19
CA GLY A 6 -18.73 35.90 34.23
C GLY A 6 -17.28 35.92 33.72
N VAL A 7 -16.30 35.63 34.60
CA VAL A 7 -14.87 35.54 34.23
C VAL A 7 -14.61 34.31 33.36
N LEU A 8 -15.18 33.14 33.70
CA LEU A 8 -15.06 31.94 32.88
C LEU A 8 -15.66 32.11 31.48
N ILE A 9 -16.83 32.77 31.38
CA ILE A 9 -17.44 33.08 30.08
C ILE A 9 -16.59 34.07 29.28
N ALA A 10 -15.98 35.07 29.92
CA ALA A 10 -15.10 36.02 29.25
C ALA A 10 -13.82 35.35 28.72
N GLU A 11 -13.19 34.48 29.52
CA GLU A 11 -12.03 33.70 29.09
C GLU A 11 -12.36 32.75 27.92
N ASP A 12 -13.53 32.12 27.94
CA ASP A 12 -14.00 31.26 26.85
C ASP A 12 -14.29 32.05 25.57
N ILE A 13 -14.85 33.27 25.69
CA ILE A 13 -15.07 34.18 24.56
C ILE A 13 -13.73 34.67 23.99
N GLU A 14 -12.78 35.08 24.84
CA GLU A 14 -11.45 35.51 24.39
C GLU A 14 -10.72 34.39 23.66
N ARG A 15 -10.71 33.16 24.21
CA ARG A 15 -10.16 31.98 23.52
C ARG A 15 -10.87 31.71 22.19
N ALA A 16 -12.18 31.87 22.12
CA ALA A 16 -12.93 31.68 20.88
C ALA A 16 -12.55 32.72 19.81
N VAL A 17 -12.35 33.97 20.21
CA VAL A 17 -11.92 35.07 19.34
C VAL A 17 -10.48 34.86 18.86
N GLU A 18 -9.55 34.51 19.74
CA GLU A 18 -8.16 34.18 19.38
C GLU A 18 -8.09 33.01 18.39
N MET A 19 -8.84 31.94 18.66
CA MET A 19 -8.94 30.81 17.73
C MET A 19 -9.50 31.24 16.36
N GLN A 20 -10.43 32.19 16.33
CA GLN A 20 -11.01 32.69 15.09
C GLN A 20 -10.02 33.57 14.30
N LEU A 21 -9.26 34.43 14.97
CA LEU A 21 -8.19 35.22 14.35
C LEU A 21 -7.10 34.31 13.76
N PHE A 22 -6.68 33.29 14.51
CA PHE A 22 -5.70 32.33 14.05
C PHE A 22 -6.19 31.49 12.85
N ARG A 23 -7.49 31.19 12.78
CA ARG A 23 -8.10 30.55 11.60
C ARG A 23 -8.06 31.45 10.36
N LEU A 24 -8.26 32.77 10.54
CA LEU A 24 -8.21 33.74 9.44
C LEU A 24 -6.78 33.94 8.92
N GLU A 25 -5.79 34.00 9.82
CA GLU A 25 -4.37 34.11 9.45
C GLU A 25 -3.91 32.88 8.66
N ARG A 26 -4.25 31.68 9.13
CA ARG A 26 -3.99 30.42 8.40
C ARG A 26 -4.62 30.39 7.01
N ARG A 27 -5.85 30.90 6.89
CA ARG A 27 -6.50 31.06 5.59
C ARG A 27 -5.71 32.01 4.69
N HIS A 28 -5.26 33.15 5.20
CA HIS A 28 -4.50 34.11 4.41
C HIS A 28 -3.21 33.49 3.85
N ILE A 29 -2.47 32.73 4.66
CA ILE A 29 -1.25 32.01 4.23
C ILE A 29 -1.58 31.01 3.10
N ARG A 30 -2.68 30.29 3.25
CA ARG A 30 -3.15 29.28 2.30
C ARG A 30 -3.64 29.89 0.98
N ASP A 31 -4.45 30.94 1.05
CA ASP A 31 -5.00 31.61 -0.12
C ASP A 31 -3.87 32.38 -0.89
N ALA A 32 -2.77 32.73 -0.21
CA ALA A 32 -1.59 33.35 -0.81
C ALA A 32 -0.59 32.36 -1.45
N SER A 33 -0.75 31.05 -1.23
CA SER A 33 0.19 30.03 -1.70
C SER A 33 -0.50 29.04 -2.64
N ASN A 34 -0.09 28.97 -3.91
CA ASN A 34 -0.55 27.95 -4.85
C ASN A 34 0.45 26.77 -4.90
N PRO A 35 0.12 25.59 -4.35
CA PRO A 35 1.06 24.46 -4.31
C PRO A 35 1.46 23.91 -5.68
N PHE A 36 0.74 24.25 -6.76
CA PHE A 36 1.07 23.80 -8.11
C PHE A 36 2.10 24.69 -8.84
N GLU A 37 2.38 25.88 -8.30
CA GLU A 37 3.37 26.81 -8.86
C GLU A 37 4.82 26.44 -8.49
N ILE A 38 5.02 25.57 -7.49
CA ILE A 38 6.36 25.08 -7.13
C ILE A 38 6.98 24.23 -8.26
N PRO A 39 8.30 24.13 -8.42
CA PRO A 39 8.90 23.31 -9.49
C PRO A 39 8.50 21.83 -9.43
N ASP A 40 8.39 21.16 -10.58
CA ASP A 40 7.95 19.76 -10.69
C ASP A 40 8.82 18.77 -9.89
N THR A 41 10.13 19.02 -9.84
CA THR A 41 11.08 18.23 -9.04
C THR A 41 10.78 18.33 -7.55
N VAL A 42 10.49 19.54 -7.07
CA VAL A 42 10.11 19.82 -5.69
C VAL A 42 8.76 19.20 -5.38
N PHE A 43 7.76 19.39 -6.26
CA PHE A 43 6.44 18.78 -6.11
C PHE A 43 6.53 17.25 -6.01
N LYS A 44 7.28 16.60 -6.90
CA LYS A 44 7.46 15.14 -6.88
C LYS A 44 8.17 14.67 -5.60
N SER A 45 9.07 15.47 -5.04
CA SER A 45 9.71 15.14 -3.76
C SER A 45 8.73 15.20 -2.58
N LEU A 46 7.82 16.20 -2.59
CA LEU A 46 6.82 16.42 -1.54
C LEU A 46 5.66 15.41 -1.59
N TYR A 47 5.15 15.09 -2.78
CA TYR A 47 3.94 14.29 -2.92
C TYR A 47 4.20 12.89 -3.47
N ARG A 48 5.45 12.56 -3.83
CA ARG A 48 5.89 11.28 -4.44
C ARG A 48 5.22 10.93 -5.77
N ILE A 49 4.43 11.84 -6.32
CA ILE A 49 3.76 11.71 -7.61
C ILE A 49 3.99 12.95 -8.50
N PRO A 50 3.93 12.79 -9.84
CA PRO A 50 3.96 13.93 -10.76
C PRO A 50 2.75 14.87 -10.58
N LYS A 51 2.93 16.16 -10.85
CA LYS A 51 1.85 17.17 -10.76
C LYS A 51 0.62 16.78 -11.56
N GLN A 52 0.81 16.36 -12.82
CA GLN A 52 -0.31 15.99 -13.68
C GLN A 52 -1.13 14.83 -13.08
N LEU A 53 -0.45 13.86 -12.46
CA LEU A 53 -1.14 12.75 -11.79
C LEU A 53 -1.91 13.24 -10.56
N ALA A 54 -1.33 14.17 -9.78
CA ALA A 54 -2.03 14.79 -8.65
C ALA A 54 -3.28 15.56 -9.10
N ILE A 55 -3.20 16.34 -10.18
CA ILE A 55 -4.35 17.08 -10.75
C ILE A 55 -5.44 16.10 -11.19
N ASN A 56 -5.08 15.04 -11.91
CA ASN A 56 -6.05 14.04 -12.36
C ASN A 56 -6.70 13.31 -11.17
N LEU A 57 -5.92 12.96 -10.15
CA LEU A 57 -6.43 12.32 -8.94
C LEU A 57 -7.36 13.25 -8.15
N ILE A 58 -7.02 14.54 -8.06
CA ILE A 58 -7.89 15.54 -7.42
C ILE A 58 -9.23 15.61 -8.14
N ALA A 59 -9.23 15.73 -9.47
CA ALA A 59 -10.46 15.77 -10.25
C ALA A 59 -11.31 14.49 -10.08
N GLU A 60 -10.67 13.32 -10.01
CA GLU A 60 -11.37 12.05 -9.78
C GLU A 60 -11.96 11.96 -8.36
N LEU A 61 -11.24 12.43 -7.34
CA LEU A 61 -11.70 12.43 -5.95
C LEU A 61 -12.80 13.47 -5.71
N GLU A 62 -12.71 14.64 -6.34
CA GLU A 62 -13.59 15.77 -6.12
C GLU A 62 -15.06 15.44 -6.40
N VAL A 63 -15.35 14.52 -7.32
CA VAL A 63 -16.69 13.98 -7.60
C VAL A 63 -17.36 13.37 -6.36
N PHE A 64 -16.57 12.87 -5.41
CA PHE A 64 -17.05 12.25 -4.18
C PHE A 64 -16.87 13.15 -2.94
N MET A 65 -16.24 14.30 -3.10
CA MET A 65 -15.98 15.23 -1.98
C MET A 65 -17.15 16.19 -1.82
N VAL A 66 -17.47 16.52 -0.57
CA VAL A 66 -18.53 17.50 -0.25
C VAL A 66 -18.07 18.90 -0.67
N GLU A 67 -18.90 19.58 -1.46
CA GLU A 67 -18.71 21.00 -1.78
C GLU A 67 -18.77 21.85 -0.51
N THR A 68 -17.76 22.69 -0.32
CA THR A 68 -17.61 23.43 0.91
C THR A 68 -18.34 24.76 0.85
N VAL A 69 -19.37 24.93 1.67
CA VAL A 69 -20.23 26.13 1.69
C VAL A 69 -19.62 27.30 2.48
N ARG A 70 -18.64 27.05 3.36
CA ARG A 70 -18.04 28.08 4.25
C ARG A 70 -16.76 28.67 3.64
N SER A 71 -16.63 29.99 3.72
CA SER A 71 -15.46 30.74 3.23
C SER A 71 -14.13 30.39 3.93
N THR A 72 -14.18 29.86 5.15
CA THR A 72 -13.00 29.39 5.90
C THR A 72 -12.64 27.94 5.61
N SER A 73 -13.42 27.24 4.79
CA SER A 73 -13.18 25.83 4.49
C SER A 73 -11.87 25.64 3.72
N VAL A 74 -11.28 24.46 3.87
CA VAL A 74 -10.12 24.05 3.09
C VAL A 74 -10.61 23.64 1.70
N PRO A 75 -10.05 24.20 0.60
CA PRO A 75 -10.33 23.73 -0.76
C PRO A 75 -10.05 22.23 -0.93
N ASN A 76 -10.85 21.54 -1.75
CA ASN A 76 -10.72 20.09 -1.95
C ASN A 76 -9.33 19.68 -2.46
N ALA A 77 -8.78 20.42 -3.42
CA ALA A 77 -7.41 20.21 -3.89
C ALA A 77 -6.38 20.22 -2.75
N LEU A 78 -6.52 21.14 -1.78
CA LEU A 78 -5.60 21.24 -0.64
C LEU A 78 -5.82 20.11 0.38
N LYS A 79 -7.05 19.62 0.56
CA LYS A 79 -7.32 18.43 1.39
C LYS A 79 -6.62 17.20 0.79
N VAL A 80 -6.71 17.02 -0.53
CA VAL A 80 -6.06 15.91 -1.25
C VAL A 80 -4.54 16.03 -1.17
N LEU A 81 -3.97 17.21 -1.45
CA LEU A 81 -2.53 17.42 -1.32
C LEU A 81 -2.03 17.20 0.11
N CYS A 82 -2.81 17.61 1.11
CA CYS A 82 -2.50 17.34 2.52
C CYS A 82 -2.41 15.83 2.79
N ALA A 83 -3.40 15.05 2.34
CA ALA A 83 -3.37 13.59 2.48
C ALA A 83 -2.21 12.95 1.73
N LEU A 84 -1.94 13.37 0.48
CA LEU A 84 -0.82 12.88 -0.33
C LEU A 84 0.54 13.17 0.33
N HIS A 85 0.72 14.37 0.88
CA HIS A 85 1.94 14.72 1.61
C HIS A 85 2.15 13.82 2.83
N PHE A 86 1.06 13.52 3.55
CA PHE A 86 1.10 12.57 4.67
C PHE A 86 1.46 11.15 4.21
N TYR A 87 0.84 10.62 3.14
CA TYR A 87 1.18 9.30 2.62
C TYR A 87 2.63 9.19 2.14
N ALA A 88 3.19 10.28 1.61
CA ALA A 88 4.57 10.35 1.14
C ALA A 88 5.62 10.31 2.26
N HIS A 89 5.29 10.75 3.48
CA HIS A 89 6.27 11.02 4.54
C HIS A 89 5.95 10.40 5.90
N GLY A 90 4.71 9.97 6.15
CA GLY A 90 4.30 9.21 7.32
C GLY A 90 4.40 9.92 8.67
N SER A 91 4.51 11.26 8.72
CA SER A 91 4.73 12.00 9.98
C SER A 91 3.77 13.17 10.19
N TYR A 92 3.01 13.10 11.28
CA TYR A 92 2.23 14.22 11.82
C TYR A 92 3.11 15.36 12.35
N GLN A 93 4.33 15.07 12.81
CA GLN A 93 5.23 16.09 13.38
C GLN A 93 5.81 17.00 12.30
N LYS A 94 6.12 16.45 11.11
CA LYS A 94 6.48 17.27 9.94
C LYS A 94 5.32 18.12 9.45
N SER A 95 4.07 17.68 9.60
CA SER A 95 2.90 18.51 9.25
C SER A 95 2.62 19.68 10.20
N VAL A 96 3.22 19.73 11.39
CA VAL A 96 3.03 20.88 12.32
C VAL A 96 4.17 21.92 12.17
N GLY A 97 5.36 21.49 11.74
CA GLY A 97 6.52 22.39 11.57
C GLY A 97 6.96 22.69 10.13
N GLN A 98 6.62 21.84 9.14
CA GLN A 98 7.02 21.99 7.73
C GLN A 98 5.85 22.17 6.73
N ASP A 99 4.59 21.92 7.10
CA ASP A 99 3.42 22.26 6.27
C ASP A 99 3.07 23.77 6.33
N PHE A 100 4.08 24.63 6.41
CA PHE A 100 3.92 26.07 6.18
C PHE A 100 3.21 26.34 4.84
N PHE A 101 3.37 25.45 3.86
CA PHE A 101 2.73 25.53 2.54
C PHE A 101 1.19 25.41 2.55
N LEU A 102 0.59 24.76 3.57
CA LEU A 102 -0.86 24.52 3.60
C LEU A 102 -1.58 25.27 4.73
N GLY A 103 -0.84 25.70 5.77
CA GLY A 103 -1.39 26.50 6.88
C GLY A 103 -2.47 25.76 7.69
N LEU A 104 -2.42 24.44 7.81
CA LEU A 104 -3.47 23.63 8.43
C LEU A 104 -3.19 23.27 9.90
N SER A 105 -4.26 23.10 10.69
CA SER A 105 -4.15 22.55 12.04
C SER A 105 -4.00 21.02 12.02
N GLN A 106 -3.41 20.41 13.05
CA GLN A 106 -3.28 18.94 13.15
C GLN A 106 -4.64 18.23 13.09
N THR A 107 -5.67 18.79 13.72
CA THR A 107 -7.05 18.27 13.63
C THR A 107 -7.60 18.36 12.20
N THR A 108 -7.29 19.43 11.47
CA THR A 108 -7.68 19.59 10.06
C THR A 108 -6.96 18.59 9.17
N VAL A 109 -5.65 18.39 9.37
CA VAL A 109 -4.85 17.39 8.64
C VAL A 109 -5.43 16.00 8.84
N SER A 110 -5.73 15.61 10.09
CA SER A 110 -6.36 14.32 10.42
C SER A 110 -7.66 14.10 9.64
N ARG A 111 -8.57 15.10 9.65
CA ARG A 111 -9.83 15.03 8.90
C ARG A 111 -9.64 14.96 7.39
N CYS A 112 -8.60 15.61 6.85
CA CYS A 112 -8.28 15.52 5.41
C CYS A 112 -7.81 14.11 5.05
N ILE A 113 -6.91 13.54 5.85
CA ILE A 113 -6.40 12.18 5.66
C ILE A 113 -7.54 11.17 5.73
N GLU A 114 -8.40 11.27 6.75
CA GLU A 114 -9.57 10.39 6.92
C GLU A 114 -10.49 10.46 5.70
N SER A 115 -10.97 11.65 5.36
CA SER A 115 -11.90 11.86 4.25
C SER A 115 -11.33 11.38 2.90
N VAL A 116 -10.06 11.67 2.62
CA VAL A 116 -9.42 11.22 1.37
C VAL A 116 -9.20 9.71 1.37
N SER A 117 -8.78 9.12 2.49
CA SER A 117 -8.55 7.67 2.61
C SER A 117 -9.84 6.88 2.43
N GLU A 118 -10.96 7.35 2.98
CA GLU A 118 -12.28 6.74 2.83
C GLU A 118 -12.73 6.73 1.36
N ILE A 119 -12.55 7.84 0.64
CA ILE A 119 -12.90 7.90 -0.79
C ILE A 119 -11.99 7.00 -1.61
N ILE A 120 -10.68 7.02 -1.38
CA ILE A 120 -9.72 6.15 -2.09
C ILE A 120 -10.07 4.68 -1.86
N SER A 121 -10.25 4.28 -0.60
CA SER A 121 -10.54 2.89 -0.23
C SER A 121 -11.94 2.44 -0.67
N GLY A 122 -12.95 3.31 -0.61
CA GLY A 122 -14.33 2.97 -0.94
C GLY A 122 -14.63 2.99 -2.44
N GLN A 123 -14.07 3.96 -3.17
CA GLN A 123 -14.44 4.24 -4.57
C GLN A 123 -13.32 3.85 -5.56
N LEU A 124 -12.10 4.34 -5.35
CA LEU A 124 -11.02 4.20 -6.32
C LEU A 124 -10.38 2.81 -6.27
N SER A 125 -10.28 2.19 -5.09
CA SER A 125 -9.66 0.86 -4.91
C SER A 125 -10.28 -0.19 -5.85
N ARG A 126 -11.62 -0.19 -6.01
CA ARG A 126 -12.35 -1.11 -6.88
C ARG A 126 -12.04 -0.92 -8.37
N ARG A 127 -11.66 0.31 -8.75
CA ARG A 127 -11.30 0.67 -10.12
C ARG A 127 -9.87 0.28 -10.46
N TYR A 128 -8.94 0.50 -9.53
CA TYR A 128 -7.51 0.33 -9.77
C TYR A 128 -6.94 -1.02 -9.32
N LEU A 129 -7.43 -1.59 -8.22
CA LEU A 129 -6.99 -2.89 -7.69
C LEU A 129 -7.83 -4.02 -8.32
N LYS A 130 -7.43 -4.45 -9.51
CA LYS A 130 -8.10 -5.52 -10.24
C LYS A 130 -7.22 -6.75 -10.37
N PHE A 131 -7.62 -7.82 -9.70
CA PHE A 131 -7.03 -9.13 -9.91
C PHE A 131 -7.40 -9.64 -11.33
N PRO A 132 -6.44 -10.21 -12.09
CA PRO A 132 -6.64 -10.66 -13.48
C PRO A 132 -7.59 -11.86 -13.55
N ARG A 133 -8.86 -11.61 -13.90
CA ARG A 133 -9.87 -12.67 -14.04
C ARG A 133 -10.11 -13.13 -15.48
N GLY A 134 -9.73 -12.32 -16.46
CA GLY A 134 -9.89 -12.64 -17.88
C GLY A 134 -8.64 -13.27 -18.47
N GLU A 135 -8.82 -14.15 -19.45
CA GLU A 135 -7.73 -14.86 -20.12
C GLU A 135 -6.70 -13.89 -20.71
N ASP A 136 -7.13 -12.84 -21.43
CA ASP A 136 -6.24 -11.82 -22.00
C ASP A 136 -5.39 -11.10 -20.94
N SER A 137 -6.00 -10.79 -19.79
CA SER A 137 -5.31 -10.13 -18.68
C SER A 137 -4.28 -11.06 -18.04
N GLN A 138 -4.61 -12.34 -17.87
CA GLN A 138 -3.68 -13.33 -17.35
C GLN A 138 -2.55 -13.60 -18.34
N LEU A 139 -2.84 -13.74 -19.64
CA LEU A 139 -1.84 -13.93 -20.69
C LEU A 139 -0.84 -12.77 -20.72
N THR A 140 -1.32 -11.54 -20.58
CA THR A 140 -0.47 -10.36 -20.50
C THR A 140 0.49 -10.43 -19.31
N LEU A 141 0.01 -10.88 -18.15
CA LEU A 141 0.84 -11.02 -16.95
C LEU A 141 1.85 -12.15 -17.09
N LYS A 142 1.43 -13.32 -17.60
CA LYS A 142 2.31 -14.45 -17.90
C LYS A 142 3.45 -14.04 -18.82
N ARG A 143 3.14 -13.31 -19.88
CA ARG A 143 4.15 -12.78 -20.81
C ARG A 143 5.14 -11.86 -20.08
N ARG A 144 4.68 -10.95 -19.22
CA ARG A 144 5.57 -10.07 -18.45
C ARG A 144 6.49 -10.83 -17.50
N PHE A 145 5.98 -11.85 -16.80
CA PHE A 145 6.80 -12.70 -15.94
C PHE A 145 7.82 -13.51 -16.73
N MET A 146 7.43 -14.01 -17.91
CA MET A 146 8.34 -14.71 -18.82
C MET A 146 9.44 -13.77 -19.36
N GLU A 147 9.08 -12.55 -19.78
CA GLU A 147 10.03 -11.56 -20.32
C GLU A 147 11.03 -11.08 -19.26
N LYS A 148 10.57 -10.84 -18.02
CA LYS A 148 11.38 -10.22 -16.98
C LYS A 148 12.15 -11.22 -16.11
N TYR A 149 11.56 -12.39 -15.87
CA TYR A 149 12.09 -13.36 -14.91
C TYR A 149 12.26 -14.76 -15.51
N HIS A 150 11.86 -14.98 -16.77
CA HIS A 150 11.89 -16.29 -17.42
C HIS A 150 11.05 -17.36 -16.71
N PHE A 151 9.98 -16.94 -16.01
CA PHE A 151 9.03 -17.86 -15.37
C PHE A 151 7.71 -17.94 -16.17
N PRO A 152 7.35 -19.09 -16.75
CA PRO A 152 6.10 -19.25 -17.48
C PRO A 152 4.88 -19.39 -16.55
N GLY A 153 3.72 -18.90 -16.98
CA GLY A 153 2.46 -19.19 -16.29
C GLY A 153 2.18 -18.38 -15.01
N VAL A 154 3.07 -17.49 -14.59
CA VAL A 154 2.87 -16.67 -13.38
C VAL A 154 1.95 -15.48 -13.67
N ILE A 155 0.97 -15.27 -12.79
CA ILE A 155 0.03 -14.15 -12.87
C ILE A 155 0.16 -13.16 -11.71
N GLY A 156 1.06 -13.42 -10.77
CA GLY A 156 1.36 -12.51 -9.67
C GLY A 156 2.20 -13.17 -8.58
N CYS A 157 2.79 -12.32 -7.75
CA CYS A 157 3.47 -12.71 -6.51
C CYS A 157 2.62 -12.29 -5.32
N ILE A 158 2.44 -13.20 -4.36
CA ILE A 158 1.68 -12.97 -3.13
C ILE A 158 2.63 -12.93 -1.93
N ASP A 159 2.44 -11.94 -1.07
CA ASP A 159 3.17 -11.83 0.19
C ASP A 159 2.34 -11.10 1.24
N CYS A 160 2.70 -11.25 2.51
CA CYS A 160 2.13 -10.55 3.63
C CYS A 160 3.11 -9.51 4.18
N THR A 161 2.60 -8.34 4.57
CA THR A 161 3.38 -7.30 5.23
C THR A 161 2.68 -6.78 6.47
N HIS A 162 3.46 -6.55 7.53
CA HIS A 162 2.96 -6.02 8.78
C HIS A 162 2.99 -4.49 8.77
N VAL A 163 1.80 -3.87 8.79
CA VAL A 163 1.65 -2.43 8.97
C VAL A 163 1.48 -2.15 10.45
N ALA A 164 2.44 -1.45 11.06
CA ALA A 164 2.40 -1.12 12.47
C ALA A 164 1.19 -0.24 12.82
N VAL A 165 0.52 -0.56 13.94
CA VAL A 165 -0.63 0.20 14.44
C VAL A 165 -0.55 0.38 15.94
N ILE A 166 -1.27 1.38 16.45
CA ILE A 166 -1.59 1.44 17.87
C ILE A 166 -2.67 0.39 18.13
N ALA A 167 -2.38 -0.60 18.96
CA ALA A 167 -3.35 -1.63 19.27
C ALA A 167 -4.56 -1.06 20.01
N PRO A 168 -5.76 -1.64 19.78
CA PRO A 168 -6.89 -1.44 20.67
C PRO A 168 -6.57 -1.89 22.11
N PRO A 169 -7.40 -1.49 23.09
CA PRO A 169 -7.30 -2.01 24.45
C PRO A 169 -7.30 -3.55 24.49
N LEU A 170 -6.55 -4.13 25.43
CA LEU A 170 -6.45 -5.59 25.57
C LEU A 170 -7.82 -6.26 25.74
N GLU A 171 -8.73 -5.62 26.47
CA GLU A 171 -10.07 -6.10 26.79
C GLU A 171 -11.13 -5.68 25.76
N HIS A 172 -10.74 -5.12 24.61
CA HIS A 172 -11.71 -4.68 23.61
C HIS A 172 -12.57 -5.87 23.13
N PRO A 173 -13.92 -5.80 23.21
CA PRO A 173 -14.79 -6.98 23.07
C PRO A 173 -14.75 -7.63 21.69
N GLN A 174 -14.46 -6.86 20.64
CA GLN A 174 -14.44 -7.35 19.25
C GLN A 174 -13.02 -7.41 18.65
N TYR A 175 -12.08 -6.66 19.22
CA TYR A 175 -10.77 -6.39 18.61
C TYR A 175 -9.71 -6.36 19.70
N PRO A 176 -9.58 -7.45 20.50
CA PRO A 176 -8.72 -7.42 21.66
C PRO A 176 -7.27 -7.17 21.23
N GLY A 177 -6.57 -6.30 21.96
CA GLY A 177 -5.22 -5.85 21.59
C GLY A 177 -4.20 -6.98 21.35
N TYR A 178 -4.31 -8.09 22.09
CA TYR A 178 -3.43 -9.25 21.91
C TYR A 178 -3.51 -9.86 20.50
N ALA A 179 -4.66 -9.74 19.81
CA ALA A 179 -4.81 -10.26 18.45
C ALA A 179 -3.90 -9.53 17.45
N TYR A 180 -3.53 -8.28 17.73
CA TYR A 180 -2.70 -7.46 16.86
C TYR A 180 -1.20 -7.67 17.08
N LEU A 181 -0.79 -8.37 18.14
CA LEU A 181 0.62 -8.62 18.44
C LEU A 181 1.20 -9.63 17.44
N ASN A 182 2.19 -9.20 16.66
CA ASN A 182 2.85 -10.09 15.70
C ASN A 182 4.02 -10.86 16.32
N ARG A 183 4.57 -11.78 15.54
CA ARG A 183 5.74 -12.61 15.93
C ARG A 183 7.03 -11.80 16.17
N LYS A 184 7.09 -10.55 15.70
CA LYS A 184 8.21 -9.61 15.89
C LYS A 184 8.04 -8.73 17.14
N GLY A 185 7.00 -8.94 17.94
CA GLY A 185 6.80 -8.27 19.22
C GLY A 185 6.20 -6.87 19.14
N TYR A 186 5.58 -6.49 18.02
CA TYR A 186 4.86 -5.22 17.90
C TYR A 186 3.44 -5.40 17.37
N TYR A 187 2.58 -4.42 17.61
CA TYR A 187 1.19 -4.44 17.16
C TYR A 187 1.08 -4.03 15.69
N SER A 188 0.36 -4.81 14.90
CA SER A 188 0.23 -4.58 13.45
C SER A 188 -1.08 -5.11 12.88
N ILE A 189 -1.42 -4.64 11.68
CA ILE A 189 -2.33 -5.31 10.76
C ILE A 189 -1.45 -6.13 9.81
N ASN A 190 -1.79 -7.40 9.61
CA ASN A 190 -1.14 -8.23 8.60
C ASN A 190 -1.89 -8.06 7.27
N VAL A 191 -1.20 -7.47 6.29
CA VAL A 191 -1.76 -7.09 4.99
C VAL A 191 -1.24 -8.02 3.91
N GLN A 192 -2.13 -8.79 3.29
CA GLN A 192 -1.78 -9.61 2.12
C GLN A 192 -1.87 -8.77 0.85
N ILE A 193 -0.83 -8.82 0.03
CA ILE A 193 -0.71 -8.07 -1.22
C ILE A 193 -0.38 -9.04 -2.34
N ILE A 194 -1.02 -8.87 -3.49
CA ILE A 194 -0.63 -9.52 -4.74
C ILE A 194 -0.17 -8.46 -5.72
N CYS A 195 1.00 -8.64 -6.31
CA CYS A 195 1.56 -7.72 -7.30
C CYS A 195 1.97 -8.43 -8.61
N ASP A 196 2.01 -7.67 -9.70
CA ASP A 196 2.55 -8.16 -10.98
C ASP A 196 4.07 -7.98 -11.09
N ALA A 197 4.64 -8.43 -12.22
CA ALA A 197 6.06 -8.33 -12.51
C ALA A 197 6.60 -6.87 -12.52
N ASN A 198 5.71 -5.88 -12.68
CA ASN A 198 6.01 -4.45 -12.67
C ASN A 198 5.72 -3.80 -11.32
N LEU A 199 5.53 -4.58 -10.25
CA LEU A 199 5.19 -4.10 -8.90
C LEU A 199 3.83 -3.40 -8.82
N SER A 200 2.96 -3.57 -9.81
CA SER A 200 1.60 -3.04 -9.74
C SER A 200 0.76 -3.92 -8.83
N ILE A 201 0.10 -3.32 -7.83
CA ILE A 201 -0.75 -4.04 -6.90
C ILE A 201 -2.03 -4.47 -7.61
N LEU A 202 -2.27 -5.77 -7.64
CA LEU A 202 -3.45 -6.42 -8.25
C LEU A 202 -4.53 -6.70 -7.20
N ASN A 203 -4.13 -6.97 -5.97
CA ASN A 203 -5.03 -7.22 -4.84
C ASN A 203 -4.38 -6.80 -3.52
N CYS A 204 -5.20 -6.34 -2.58
CA CYS A 204 -4.79 -5.99 -1.23
C CYS A 204 -5.88 -6.41 -0.24
N ASN A 205 -5.48 -7.09 0.84
CA ASN A 205 -6.36 -7.54 1.91
C ASN A 205 -5.76 -7.14 3.27
N ALA A 206 -6.29 -6.06 3.84
CA ALA A 206 -5.81 -5.44 5.08
C ALA A 206 -6.76 -5.65 6.27
N MET A 207 -7.48 -6.79 6.31
CA MET A 207 -8.54 -7.03 7.30
C MET A 207 -8.08 -7.85 8.52
N TYR A 208 -6.83 -8.29 8.57
CA TYR A 208 -6.38 -9.29 9.55
C TYR A 208 -5.43 -8.68 10.58
N PRO A 209 -5.62 -9.02 11.87
CA PRO A 209 -4.73 -8.54 12.92
C PRO A 209 -3.38 -9.26 12.86
N GLY A 210 -2.34 -8.65 13.42
CA GLY A 210 -0.94 -9.04 13.27
C GLY A 210 -0.56 -10.42 13.79
N SER A 211 -1.37 -11.07 14.62
CA SER A 211 -1.12 -12.46 15.04
C SER A 211 -1.51 -13.49 13.96
N THR A 212 -2.29 -13.08 12.96
CA THR A 212 -2.81 -13.98 11.91
C THR A 212 -1.69 -14.45 10.97
N HIS A 213 -1.62 -15.74 10.72
CA HIS A 213 -0.65 -16.35 9.79
C HIS A 213 -1.05 -16.14 8.32
N ASP A 214 -0.04 -16.03 7.46
CA ASP A 214 -0.21 -15.71 6.03
C ASP A 214 -1.06 -16.75 5.30
N ALA A 215 -0.81 -18.04 5.58
CA ALA A 215 -1.65 -19.13 5.09
C ALA A 215 -3.13 -19.01 5.51
N ALA A 216 -3.43 -18.53 6.72
CA ALA A 216 -4.80 -18.34 7.18
C ALA A 216 -5.48 -17.18 6.45
N ILE A 217 -4.75 -16.08 6.21
CA ILE A 217 -5.24 -14.96 5.40
C ILE A 217 -5.52 -15.42 3.98
N TRP A 218 -4.63 -16.21 3.39
CA TRP A 218 -4.80 -16.80 2.06
C TRP A 218 -6.06 -17.66 1.96
N GLN A 219 -6.27 -18.57 2.90
CA GLN A 219 -7.44 -19.46 2.92
C GLN A 219 -8.78 -18.70 2.96
N MET A 220 -8.79 -17.51 3.56
CA MET A 220 -9.97 -16.65 3.67
C MET A 220 -10.06 -15.61 2.55
N SER A 221 -9.05 -15.52 1.67
CA SER A 221 -9.00 -14.51 0.62
C SER A 221 -9.97 -14.79 -0.51
N THR A 222 -10.55 -13.71 -1.07
CA THR A 222 -11.47 -13.83 -2.22
C THR A 222 -10.75 -14.30 -3.49
N VAL A 223 -9.45 -14.01 -3.61
CA VAL A 223 -8.61 -14.45 -4.73
C VAL A 223 -8.37 -15.96 -4.66
N GLN A 224 -8.09 -16.52 -3.48
CA GLN A 224 -7.93 -17.96 -3.30
C GLN A 224 -9.20 -18.71 -3.73
N ARG A 225 -10.38 -18.25 -3.30
CA ARG A 225 -11.66 -18.85 -3.72
C ARG A 225 -11.82 -18.80 -5.24
N TYR A 226 -11.57 -17.63 -5.85
CA TYR A 226 -11.65 -17.47 -7.30
C TYR A 226 -10.71 -18.43 -8.05
N LEU A 227 -9.44 -18.54 -7.64
CA LEU A 227 -8.48 -19.43 -8.28
C LEU A 227 -8.85 -20.90 -8.08
N ARG A 228 -9.38 -21.28 -6.92
CA ARG A 228 -9.86 -22.65 -6.68
C ARG A 228 -10.99 -23.04 -7.64
N GLU A 229 -11.93 -22.13 -7.88
CA GLU A 229 -13.10 -22.38 -8.73
C GLU A 229 -12.81 -22.27 -10.23
N ASN A 230 -11.82 -21.46 -10.62
CA ASN A 230 -11.55 -21.10 -12.02
C ASN A 230 -10.10 -21.41 -12.44
N HIS A 231 -9.46 -22.39 -11.81
CA HIS A 231 -8.06 -22.70 -12.08
C HIS A 231 -7.86 -23.13 -13.54
N VAL A 232 -6.98 -22.42 -14.23
CA VAL A 232 -6.48 -22.80 -15.56
C VAL A 232 -5.11 -23.46 -15.37
N ARG A 233 -4.94 -24.68 -15.87
CA ARG A 233 -3.64 -25.39 -15.84
C ARG A 233 -2.53 -24.51 -16.40
N GLY A 234 -1.34 -24.57 -15.81
CA GLY A 234 -0.23 -23.71 -16.23
C GLY A 234 -0.39 -22.26 -15.78
N THR A 235 -1.11 -22.01 -14.68
CA THR A 235 -1.36 -20.68 -14.12
C THR A 235 -1.13 -20.67 -12.62
N TRP A 236 -0.21 -19.83 -12.16
CA TRP A 236 0.20 -19.83 -10.76
C TRP A 236 0.38 -18.43 -10.19
N LEU A 237 0.08 -18.30 -8.90
CA LEU A 237 0.71 -17.30 -8.05
C LEU A 237 2.01 -17.87 -7.48
N LEU A 238 2.96 -16.98 -7.18
CA LEU A 238 4.17 -17.33 -6.42
C LEU A 238 4.04 -16.76 -5.01
N GLY A 239 4.09 -17.63 -4.00
CA GLY A 239 4.12 -17.26 -2.58
C GLY A 239 5.46 -17.64 -1.94
N ASP A 240 5.70 -17.16 -0.72
CA ASP A 240 6.81 -17.65 0.09
C ASP A 240 6.46 -18.96 0.82
N SER A 241 7.37 -19.45 1.67
CA SER A 241 7.15 -20.70 2.39
C SER A 241 6.15 -20.61 3.55
N GLY A 242 5.69 -19.40 3.88
CA GLY A 242 4.57 -19.18 4.81
C GLY A 242 3.21 -19.61 4.25
N TYR A 243 3.15 -19.93 2.95
CA TYR A 243 1.95 -20.39 2.26
C TYR A 243 1.98 -21.91 1.97
N PRO A 244 0.81 -22.55 1.81
CA PRO A 244 0.76 -23.93 1.35
C PRO A 244 0.95 -24.04 -0.17
N LEU A 245 1.67 -25.07 -0.62
CA LEU A 245 1.70 -25.47 -2.03
C LEU A 245 0.30 -25.90 -2.50
N GLN A 246 -0.18 -25.33 -3.61
CA GLN A 246 -1.50 -25.61 -4.19
C GLN A 246 -1.44 -25.59 -5.72
N PRO A 247 -2.43 -26.16 -6.44
CA PRO A 247 -2.44 -26.16 -7.92
C PRO A 247 -2.31 -24.77 -8.57
N TRP A 248 -2.73 -23.72 -7.86
CA TRP A 248 -2.70 -22.32 -8.29
C TRP A 248 -1.72 -21.43 -7.48
N LEU A 249 -0.96 -22.01 -6.55
CA LEU A 249 0.00 -21.29 -5.71
C LEU A 249 1.27 -22.13 -5.53
N LEU A 250 2.36 -21.67 -6.13
CA LEU A 250 3.67 -22.28 -5.99
C LEU A 250 4.43 -21.62 -4.83
N THR A 251 5.07 -22.46 -4.03
CA THR A 251 5.93 -22.06 -2.91
C THR A 251 7.30 -22.72 -3.08
N PRO A 252 8.38 -22.14 -2.53
CA PRO A 252 9.70 -22.76 -2.58
C PRO A 252 9.69 -24.14 -1.90
N ILE A 253 10.54 -25.04 -2.39
CA ILE A 253 10.83 -26.30 -1.71
C ILE A 253 11.67 -25.96 -0.47
N GLU A 254 11.28 -26.43 0.71
CA GLU A 254 12.06 -26.26 1.94
C GLU A 254 13.08 -27.40 2.07
N ASN A 255 14.34 -27.08 2.39
CA ASN A 255 15.44 -28.04 2.57
C ASN A 255 15.78 -28.84 1.30
N ALA A 256 16.10 -28.16 0.20
CA ALA A 256 16.80 -28.85 -0.89
C ALA A 256 18.10 -29.47 -0.33
N ALA A 257 18.45 -30.67 -0.80
CA ALA A 257 19.66 -31.32 -0.36
C ALA A 257 20.87 -30.53 -0.87
N GLU A 258 21.91 -30.36 -0.04
CA GLU A 258 23.18 -29.74 -0.47
C GLU A 258 23.64 -30.33 -1.81
N ASP A 259 23.96 -29.47 -2.78
CA ASP A 259 24.37 -29.82 -4.16
C ASP A 259 23.30 -30.52 -5.01
N SER A 260 22.01 -30.47 -4.62
CA SER A 260 20.93 -30.85 -5.53
C SER A 260 20.68 -29.73 -6.56
N PRO A 261 20.10 -30.02 -7.74
CA PRO A 261 19.68 -28.97 -8.68
C PRO A 261 18.83 -27.91 -7.98
N GLU A 262 18.02 -28.35 -7.02
CA GLU A 262 17.18 -27.48 -6.21
C GLU A 262 17.97 -26.61 -5.22
N ASP A 263 19.17 -27.00 -4.73
CA ASP A 263 20.06 -26.25 -3.81
C ASP A 263 21.05 -25.33 -4.54
N GLU A 264 21.68 -25.80 -5.63
CA GLU A 264 22.50 -24.95 -6.51
C GLU A 264 21.68 -23.79 -7.09
N GLU A 265 20.39 -24.02 -7.39
CA GLU A 265 19.45 -22.99 -7.84
C GLU A 265 18.88 -22.12 -6.71
N MET A 266 18.99 -22.52 -5.42
CA MET A 266 18.67 -21.67 -4.26
C MET A 266 19.77 -20.66 -3.95
N ASN A 267 21.04 -21.00 -4.23
CA ASN A 267 22.25 -20.34 -3.71
C ASN A 267 23.02 -19.46 -4.73
N MET A 268 22.50 -19.28 -5.95
CA MET A 268 23.08 -18.39 -6.97
C MET A 268 22.93 -16.90 -6.61
N GLU A 269 23.75 -16.41 -5.67
CA GLU A 269 24.13 -15.00 -5.59
C GLU A 269 25.30 -14.72 -6.56
N ASP A 270 25.08 -13.76 -7.46
CA ASP A 270 26.10 -12.83 -7.97
C ASP A 270 27.38 -13.42 -8.59
N ASN A 271 27.28 -14.25 -9.65
CA ASN A 271 28.43 -14.47 -10.53
C ASN A 271 27.98 -14.51 -12.00
N GLY A 272 28.22 -13.39 -12.69
CA GLY A 272 27.93 -13.23 -14.11
C GLY A 272 28.59 -14.31 -14.96
N TYR A 273 27.78 -15.11 -15.63
CA TYR A 273 28.24 -15.99 -16.69
C TYR A 273 27.25 -15.97 -17.86
N ASP A 274 27.82 -15.69 -19.03
CA ASP A 274 27.23 -15.74 -20.36
C ASP A 274 27.10 -17.22 -20.77
N TYR A 275 25.92 -17.67 -21.23
CA TYR A 275 25.73 -19.05 -21.67
C TYR A 275 25.29 -19.14 -23.13
N PRO A 276 25.81 -20.13 -23.88
CA PRO A 276 25.74 -20.18 -25.34
C PRO A 276 24.46 -20.88 -25.83
N ASP A 277 24.12 -20.63 -27.10
CA ASP A 277 22.97 -21.19 -27.81
C ASP A 277 22.98 -22.73 -27.86
N ILE A 278 21.91 -23.38 -27.35
CA ILE A 278 21.66 -24.83 -27.53
C ILE A 278 20.14 -25.15 -27.57
N PRO A 279 19.69 -26.32 -28.05
CA PRO A 279 18.74 -26.43 -29.14
C PRO A 279 17.39 -27.05 -28.75
N ASN A 280 16.48 -27.04 -29.72
CA ASN A 280 15.10 -27.52 -29.67
C ASN A 280 14.99 -29.05 -29.47
N ASN A 281 14.76 -29.54 -28.24
CA ASN A 281 13.78 -30.60 -27.98
C ASN A 281 13.61 -30.92 -26.48
N ALA A 282 12.33 -31.18 -26.16
CA ALA A 282 11.71 -31.80 -25.00
C ALA A 282 12.61 -32.41 -23.90
N ASP A 283 12.23 -32.11 -22.65
CA ASP A 283 12.57 -32.74 -21.35
C ASP A 283 13.30 -31.84 -20.33
N ILE A 284 13.14 -30.52 -20.46
CA ILE A 284 13.60 -29.52 -19.47
C ILE A 284 12.36 -28.77 -18.98
N GLN A 285 11.68 -29.24 -17.92
CA GLN A 285 10.42 -28.59 -17.52
C GLN A 285 10.13 -28.42 -16.03
N ASP A 286 10.97 -28.92 -15.11
CA ASP A 286 10.66 -28.78 -13.67
C ASP A 286 11.70 -27.96 -12.86
N GLY A 287 12.98 -27.92 -13.24
CA GLY A 287 14.03 -27.16 -12.52
C GLY A 287 14.04 -25.66 -12.83
N GLU A 288 14.13 -25.30 -14.12
CA GLU A 288 14.21 -23.90 -14.58
C GLU A 288 13.03 -23.03 -14.14
N ILE A 289 11.87 -23.66 -13.92
CA ILE A 289 10.65 -23.01 -13.46
C ILE A 289 10.82 -22.53 -12.01
N LEU A 290 11.40 -23.30 -11.09
CA LEU A 290 11.51 -22.89 -9.68
C LEU A 290 12.57 -21.79 -9.43
N ALA A 291 13.66 -21.76 -10.20
CA ALA A 291 14.75 -20.78 -10.06
C ALA A 291 14.32 -19.34 -10.43
N ALA A 292 13.48 -19.21 -11.45
CA ALA A 292 12.96 -17.92 -11.93
C ALA A 292 12.11 -17.17 -10.89
N GLY A 293 11.45 -17.91 -9.97
CA GLY A 293 10.47 -17.36 -9.03
C GLY A 293 11.13 -16.60 -7.89
N ARG A 294 12.37 -16.99 -7.55
CA ARG A 294 13.17 -16.37 -6.50
C ARG A 294 13.87 -15.11 -6.98
N ARG A 295 14.34 -15.05 -8.23
CA ARG A 295 14.88 -13.81 -8.83
C ARG A 295 13.78 -12.73 -8.91
N ALA A 296 12.55 -13.13 -9.26
CA ALA A 296 11.38 -12.26 -9.14
C ALA A 296 11.16 -11.78 -7.69
N ARG A 297 11.12 -12.70 -6.72
CA ARG A 297 10.92 -12.37 -5.29
C ARG A 297 12.00 -11.45 -4.72
N ALA A 298 13.28 -11.78 -4.90
CA ALA A 298 14.41 -11.02 -4.35
C ALA A 298 14.48 -9.62 -4.95
N GLN A 299 14.22 -9.46 -6.25
CA GLN A 299 14.27 -8.16 -6.91
C GLN A 299 13.04 -7.29 -6.62
N LEU A 300 11.87 -7.90 -6.34
CA LEU A 300 10.63 -7.21 -5.97
C LEU A 300 10.60 -6.82 -4.47
N ILE A 301 11.08 -7.67 -3.55
CA ILE A 301 11.02 -7.46 -2.09
C ILE A 301 12.22 -6.66 -1.55
N ARG A 302 13.46 -7.02 -1.96
CA ARG A 302 14.71 -6.43 -1.43
C ARG A 302 14.85 -4.95 -1.81
N ASN A 303 14.17 -4.51 -2.88
CA ASN A 303 14.21 -3.11 -3.31
C ASN A 303 13.15 -2.23 -2.65
N HIS A 304 11.92 -2.70 -2.38
CA HIS A 304 10.77 -1.79 -2.17
C HIS A 304 9.84 -2.09 -0.98
N PHE A 305 9.98 -3.22 -0.28
CA PHE A 305 9.11 -3.57 0.87
C PHE A 305 9.84 -3.72 2.21
N THR A 306 11.16 -3.52 2.24
CA THR A 306 11.95 -3.47 3.48
C THR A 306 12.54 -2.09 3.71
N ARG A 307 11.75 -1.23 4.36
CA ARG A 307 12.23 -0.23 5.33
C ARG A 307 11.21 -0.12 6.46
#